data_AF-A0AAN2DD20-F1
#
_entry.id   AF-A0AAN2DD20-F1
#
_cell.length_a   1.000
_cell.length_b   1.000
_cell.length_c   1.000
_cell.angle_alpha   90.00
_cell.angle_beta   90.00
_cell.angle_gamma   90.00
#
_symmetry.space_group_name_H-M   'P 1'
#
loop_
_entity.id
_entity.type
_entity.pdbx_description
1 polymer ?
#
loop_
_entity_poly.entity_id
_entity_poly.type
_entity_poly.pdbx_seq_one_letter_code
_entity_poly.pdbx_strand_id
1 'polypeptide(L)'
;MATVANGLSPRRRVFAVISAGVPVLIFAQVLLAGLSIYYDGSLLPVHKGLGIFIAVPVASLVVLALRHEEVRPNLGRALVLLSLYCLQVALMSIGRETGNGFLQALHVANAFVMGAFSDYAARQARALS
;
A
#
# COMPACT_ATOMS: atom_id res chain seq x y z
N MET A 1 -37.50 -19.71 -8.45
CA MET A 1 -36.16 -19.56 -7.87
C MET A 1 -35.41 -18.52 -8.69
N ALA A 2 -35.42 -17.27 -8.24
CA ALA A 2 -34.68 -16.20 -8.92
C ALA A 2 -33.22 -16.28 -8.46
N THR A 3 -32.32 -16.60 -9.39
CA THR A 3 -30.87 -16.43 -9.23
C THR A 3 -30.60 -14.95 -9.00
N VAL A 4 -30.35 -14.57 -7.74
CA VAL A 4 -29.85 -13.25 -7.37
C VAL A 4 -28.52 -13.08 -8.08
N ALA A 5 -28.47 -12.18 -9.06
CA ALA A 5 -27.22 -11.73 -9.64
C ALA A 5 -26.44 -11.02 -8.51
N ASN A 6 -25.51 -11.74 -7.87
CA ASN A 6 -24.55 -11.22 -6.90
C ASN A 6 -23.55 -10.28 -7.59
N GLY A 7 -24.05 -9.15 -8.10
CA GLY A 7 -23.22 -8.08 -8.62
C GLY A 7 -22.65 -7.29 -7.45
N LEU A 8 -21.34 -7.34 -7.28
CA LEU A 8 -20.62 -6.40 -6.43
C LEU A 8 -21.06 -4.97 -6.73
N SER A 9 -21.42 -4.21 -5.70
CA SER A 9 -21.69 -2.78 -5.89
C SER A 9 -20.48 -2.13 -6.56
N PRO A 10 -20.67 -1.15 -7.46
CA PRO A 10 -19.55 -0.50 -8.15
C PRO A 10 -18.49 0.03 -7.17
N ARG A 11 -18.92 0.50 -5.98
CA ARG A 11 -18.05 1.00 -4.92
C ARG A 11 -17.20 -0.10 -4.28
N ARG A 12 -17.79 -1.26 -3.97
CA ARG A 12 -17.05 -2.43 -3.48
C ARG A 12 -16.03 -2.90 -4.50
N ARG A 13 -16.40 -2.93 -5.78
CA ARG A 13 -15.47 -3.29 -6.86
C ARG A 13 -14.30 -2.31 -6.97
N VAL A 14 -14.56 -1.01 -6.96
CA VAL A 14 -13.50 0.01 -6.99
C VAL A 14 -12.57 -0.13 -5.79
N PHE A 15 -13.12 -0.26 -4.58
CA PHE A 15 -12.32 -0.47 -3.37
C PHE A 15 -11.45 -1.73 -3.47
N ALA A 16 -12.01 -2.85 -3.93
CA ALA A 16 -11.28 -4.10 -4.10
C ALA A 16 -10.15 -3.98 -5.14
N VAL A 17 -10.38 -3.30 -6.26
CA VAL A 17 -9.36 -3.06 -7.30
C VAL A 17 -8.22 -2.21 -6.75
N ILE A 18 -8.53 -1.09 -6.08
CA ILE A 18 -7.51 -0.24 -5.47
C ILE A 18 -6.72 -1.04 -4.44
N SER A 19 -7.41 -1.78 -3.56
CA SER A 19 -6.77 -2.57 -2.51
C SER A 19 -5.88 -3.68 -3.07
N ALA A 20 -6.26 -4.32 -4.18
CA ALA A 20 -5.43 -5.32 -4.85
C ALA A 20 -4.20 -4.72 -5.55
N GLY A 21 -4.28 -3.46 -5.98
CA GLY A 21 -3.16 -2.74 -6.57
C GLY A 21 -2.04 -2.42 -5.58
N VAL A 22 -2.37 -2.06 -4.33
CA VAL A 22 -1.37 -1.68 -3.32
C VAL A 22 -0.24 -2.72 -3.15
N PRO A 23 -0.49 -4.02 -2.86
CA PRO A 23 0.59 -4.99 -2.69
C PRO A 23 1.46 -5.14 -3.93
N VAL A 24 0.88 -5.01 -5.14
CA VAL A 24 1.62 -5.05 -6.40
C VAL A 24 2.56 -3.85 -6.52
N LEU A 25 2.09 -2.65 -6.17
CA LEU A 25 2.92 -1.44 -6.18
C LEU A 25 4.05 -1.51 -5.15
N ILE A 26 3.79 -2.07 -3.96
CA ILE A 26 4.83 -2.29 -2.93
C ILE A 26 5.85 -3.33 -3.40
N PHE A 27 5.41 -4.41 -4.04
CA PHE A 27 6.33 -5.38 -4.60
C PHE A 27 7.22 -4.75 -5.69
N ALA A 28 6.64 -3.95 -6.59
CA ALA A 28 7.39 -3.20 -7.58
C ALA A 28 8.40 -2.24 -6.94
N GLN A 29 8.08 -1.62 -5.80
CA GLN A 29 9.02 -0.79 -5.04
C GLN A 29 10.27 -1.54 -4.61
N VAL A 30 10.07 -2.71 -4.01
CA VAL A 30 11.16 -3.56 -3.53
C VAL A 30 12.02 -4.03 -4.70
N LEU A 31 11.39 -4.42 -5.82
CA LEU A 31 12.11 -4.78 -7.03
C LEU A 31 12.92 -3.62 -7.61
N LEU A 32 12.35 -2.43 -7.73
CA LEU A 32 13.07 -1.27 -8.25
C LEU A 32 14.28 -0.91 -7.38
N ALA A 33 14.14 -0.97 -6.05
CA ALA A 33 15.26 -0.78 -5.13
C ALA A 33 16.35 -1.84 -5.34
N GLY A 34 15.98 -3.12 -5.37
CA GLY A 34 16.92 -4.23 -5.55
C GLY A 34 17.62 -4.20 -6.91
N LEU A 35 16.87 -3.97 -8.00
CA LEU A 35 17.43 -3.84 -9.35
C LEU A 35 18.37 -2.64 -9.45
N SER A 36 18.10 -1.53 -8.76
CA SER A 36 18.95 -0.34 -8.82
C SER A 36 20.40 -0.61 -8.41
N ILE A 37 20.65 -1.63 -7.58
CA ILE A 37 22.01 -2.07 -7.19
C ILE A 37 22.79 -2.58 -8.41
N TYR A 38 22.12 -3.20 -9.38
CA TYR A 38 22.73 -3.79 -10.58
C TYR A 38 22.76 -2.83 -11.79
N TYR A 39 22.07 -1.69 -11.72
CA TYR A 39 21.95 -0.71 -12.81
C TYR A 39 22.48 0.67 -12.41
N ASP A 40 23.59 0.74 -11.67
CA ASP A 40 24.27 1.97 -11.24
C ASP A 40 23.35 3.01 -10.56
N GLY A 41 22.31 2.55 -9.87
CA GLY A 41 21.33 3.42 -9.21
C GLY A 41 20.36 4.14 -10.16
N SER A 42 20.38 3.88 -11.47
CA SER A 42 19.52 4.56 -12.47
C SER A 42 18.01 4.40 -12.22
N LEU A 43 17.60 3.36 -11.49
CA LEU A 43 16.20 3.11 -11.12
C LEU A 43 15.77 3.82 -9.82
N LEU A 44 16.70 4.44 -9.06
CA LEU A 44 16.38 5.14 -7.81
C LEU A 44 15.39 6.31 -7.98
N PRO A 45 15.43 7.13 -9.05
CA PRO A 45 14.41 8.16 -9.27
C PRO A 45 13.02 7.56 -9.46
N VAL A 46 12.92 6.45 -10.20
CA VAL A 46 11.65 5.73 -10.44
C VAL A 46 11.12 5.13 -9.15
N HIS A 47 11.97 4.47 -8.36
CA HIS A 47 11.65 3.98 -7.02
C HIS A 47 11.08 5.09 -6.13
N LYS A 48 11.76 6.24 -6.04
CA LYS A 48 11.28 7.41 -5.26
C LYS A 48 9.93 7.92 -5.77
N GLY A 49 9.77 8.09 -7.08
CA GLY A 49 8.54 8.59 -7.69
C GLY A 49 7.35 7.66 -7.44
N LEU A 50 7.53 6.36 -7.66
CA LEU A 50 6.52 5.36 -7.33
C LEU A 50 6.22 5.35 -5.82
N GLY A 51 7.18 5.73 -4.97
CA GLY A 51 7.05 5.66 -3.51
C GLY A 51 6.06 6.71 -3.04
N ILE A 52 6.20 7.91 -3.59
CA ILE A 52 5.25 9.01 -3.43
C ILE A 52 3.89 8.64 -4.02
N PHE A 53 3.87 8.02 -5.21
CA PHE A 53 2.62 7.63 -5.87
C PHE A 53 1.77 6.66 -5.04
N ILE A 54 2.37 5.74 -4.27
CA ILE A 54 1.65 4.78 -3.42
C ILE A 54 0.78 5.48 -2.36
N ALA A 55 1.09 6.72 -1.95
CA ALA A 55 0.21 7.49 -1.07
C ALA A 55 -1.22 7.62 -1.63
N VAL A 56 -1.36 7.77 -2.95
CA VAL A 56 -2.65 8.01 -3.61
C VAL A 56 -3.63 6.85 -3.41
N PRO A 57 -3.32 5.59 -3.80
CA PRO A 57 -4.23 4.47 -3.57
C PRO A 57 -4.45 4.21 -2.08
N VAL A 58 -3.43 4.36 -1.21
CA VAL A 58 -3.58 4.15 0.24
C VAL A 58 -4.53 5.17 0.86
N ALA A 59 -4.37 6.46 0.55
CA ALA A 59 -5.28 7.50 1.03
C ALA A 59 -6.68 7.32 0.44
N SER A 60 -6.79 6.91 -0.82
CA SER A 60 -8.09 6.64 -1.47
C SER A 60 -8.88 5.56 -0.74
N LEU A 61 -8.23 4.49 -0.26
CA LEU A 61 -8.89 3.45 0.54
C LEU A 61 -9.48 4.02 1.84
N VAL A 62 -8.74 4.89 2.55
CA VAL A 62 -9.23 5.55 3.76
C VAL A 62 -10.43 6.44 3.43
N VAL A 63 -10.33 7.28 2.40
CA VAL A 63 -11.41 8.19 1.98
C VAL A 63 -12.67 7.40 1.60
N LEU A 64 -12.54 6.33 0.83
CA LEU A 64 -13.66 5.48 0.43
C LEU A 64 -14.31 4.79 1.64
N ALA A 65 -13.51 4.26 2.57
CA ALA A 65 -14.00 3.61 3.78
C ALA A 65 -14.69 4.59 4.74
N LEU A 66 -14.28 5.86 4.77
CA LEU A 66 -14.96 6.91 5.53
C LEU A 66 -16.27 7.36 4.89
N ARG A 67 -16.34 7.43 3.55
CA ARG A 67 -17.49 7.98 2.81
C ARG A 67 -18.60 6.96 2.52
N HIS A 68 -18.31 5.67 2.54
CA HIS A 68 -19.25 4.65 2.09
C HIS A 68 -19.38 3.51 3.11
N GLU A 69 -20.58 3.35 3.67
CA GLU A 69 -20.89 2.32 4.66
C GLU A 69 -20.60 0.90 4.15
N GLU A 70 -20.82 0.67 2.85
CA GLU A 70 -20.59 -0.61 2.18
C GLU A 70 -19.16 -1.14 2.31
N VAL A 71 -18.17 -0.26 2.48
CA VAL A 71 -16.74 -0.60 2.60
C VAL A 71 -16.11 -0.12 3.92
N ARG A 72 -16.90 0.55 4.78
CA ARG A 72 -16.49 1.04 6.11
C ARG A 72 -15.90 -0.03 7.03
N PRO A 73 -16.29 -1.32 6.98
CA PRO A 73 -15.62 -2.37 7.75
C PRO A 73 -14.12 -2.54 7.45
N ASN A 74 -13.62 -1.96 6.36
CA ASN A 74 -12.20 -1.95 6.01
C ASN A 74 -11.43 -0.73 6.51
N LEU A 75 -12.08 0.23 7.16
CA LEU A 75 -11.46 1.49 7.61
C LEU A 75 -10.24 1.24 8.50
N GLY A 76 -10.35 0.35 9.49
CA GLY A 76 -9.21 0.04 10.38
C GLY A 76 -8.00 -0.50 9.61
N ARG A 77 -8.23 -1.36 8.60
CA ARG A 77 -7.15 -1.89 7.76
C ARG A 77 -6.54 -0.80 6.88
N ALA A 78 -7.37 0.07 6.30
CA ALA A 78 -6.89 1.20 5.51
C ALA A 78 -6.06 2.18 6.35
N LEU A 79 -6.46 2.44 7.61
CA LEU A 79 -5.71 3.27 8.54
C LEU A 79 -4.38 2.66 8.95
N VAL A 80 -4.33 1.36 9.27
CA VAL A 80 -3.07 0.66 9.56
C VAL A 80 -2.12 0.75 8.36
N LEU A 81 -2.62 0.52 7.14
CA LEU A 81 -1.82 0.64 5.93
C LEU A 81 -1.30 2.07 5.71
N LEU A 82 -2.12 3.08 5.98
CA LEU A 82 -1.70 4.49 5.95
C LEU A 82 -0.61 4.78 7.00
N SER A 83 -0.77 4.27 8.23
CA SER A 83 0.24 4.42 9.28
C SER A 83 1.56 3.75 8.91
N LEU A 84 1.52 2.55 8.34
CA LEU A 84 2.72 1.85 7.86
C LEU A 84 3.40 2.62 6.71
N TYR A 85 2.62 3.23 5.80
CA TYR A 85 3.14 4.10 4.76
C TYR A 85 3.82 5.37 5.34
N CYS A 86 3.16 6.05 6.28
CA CYS A 86 3.75 7.22 6.96
C CYS A 86 5.04 6.84 7.70
N LEU A 87 5.06 5.68 8.37
CA LEU A 87 6.25 5.15 9.01
C LEU A 87 7.35 4.85 8.00
N GLN A 88 7.02 4.29 6.83
CA GLN A 88 7.96 4.04 5.73
C GLN A 88 8.69 5.32 5.32
N VAL A 89 7.94 6.41 5.14
CA VAL A 89 8.48 7.73 4.78
C VAL A 89 9.32 8.28 5.93
N ALA A 90 8.83 8.23 7.16
CA ALA A 90 9.54 8.74 8.33
C ALA A 90 10.89 8.04 8.55
N LEU A 91 10.94 6.70 8.48
CA LEU A 91 12.17 5.92 8.65
C LEU A 91 13.24 6.32 7.63
N MET A 92 12.86 6.49 6.36
CA MET A 92 13.80 6.88 5.31
C MET A 92 14.23 8.34 5.44
N SER A 93 13.30 9.26 5.60
CA SER A 93 13.60 10.70 5.67
C SER A 93 14.45 11.03 6.90
N ILE A 94 14.01 10.59 8.09
CA ILE A 94 14.75 10.81 9.34
C ILE A 94 16.09 10.07 9.30
N GLY A 95 16.12 8.81 8.86
CA GLY A 95 17.36 8.04 8.75
C GLY A 95 18.37 8.68 7.80
N ARG A 96 17.92 9.32 6.72
CA ARG A 96 18.78 10.06 5.80
C ARG A 96 19.26 11.37 6.39
N GLU A 97 18.37 12.16 6.99
CA GLU A 97 18.70 13.48 7.57
C GLU A 97 19.64 13.38 8.77
N THR A 98 19.50 12.31 9.56
CA THR A 98 20.34 12.06 10.75
C THR A 98 21.58 11.21 10.47
N GLY A 99 21.72 10.67 9.26
CA GLY A 99 22.79 9.71 8.92
C GLY A 99 22.66 8.36 9.66
N ASN A 100 21.50 8.05 10.25
CA ASN A 100 21.29 6.85 11.04
C ASN A 100 20.97 5.64 10.14
N GLY A 101 21.98 4.80 9.90
CA GLY A 101 21.85 3.59 9.08
C GLY A 101 20.87 2.54 9.64
N PHE A 102 20.65 2.50 10.96
CA PHE A 102 19.67 1.59 11.56
C PHE A 102 18.23 1.98 11.19
N LEU A 103 17.89 3.27 11.23
CA LEU A 103 16.57 3.75 10.78
C LEU A 103 16.35 3.49 9.29
N GLN A 104 17.40 3.66 8.47
CA GLN A 104 17.35 3.32 7.04
C GLN A 104 17.16 1.81 6.81
N ALA A 105 17.77 0.95 7.64
CA ALA A 105 17.55 -0.50 7.56
C ALA A 105 16.12 -0.89 7.97
N LEU A 106 15.55 -0.24 8.98
CA LEU A 106 14.16 -0.47 9.40
C LEU A 106 13.15 -0.12 8.30
N HIS A 107 13.45 0.84 7.42
CA HIS A 107 12.62 1.12 6.24
C HIS A 107 12.45 -0.12 5.35
N VAL A 108 13.50 -0.92 5.16
CA VAL A 108 13.42 -2.16 4.38
C VAL A 108 12.53 -3.18 5.08
N ALA A 109 12.70 -3.37 6.40
CA ALA A 109 11.86 -4.28 7.17
C ALA A 109 10.37 -3.87 7.14
N ASN A 110 10.07 -2.58 7.27
CA ASN A 110 8.71 -2.06 7.20
C ASN A 110 8.09 -2.23 5.80
N ALA A 111 8.88 -2.20 4.71
CA ALA A 111 8.38 -2.50 3.37
C ALA A 111 7.77 -3.91 3.26
N PHE A 112 8.43 -4.92 3.87
CA PHE A 112 7.93 -6.29 3.89
C PHE A 112 6.66 -6.42 4.74
N VAL A 113 6.62 -5.78 5.92
CA VAL A 113 5.43 -5.75 6.78
C VAL A 113 4.26 -5.10 6.04
N MET A 114 4.49 -3.96 5.40
CA MET A 114 3.50 -3.24 4.62
C MET A 114 3.01 -4.07 3.43
N GLY A 115 3.91 -4.78 2.73
CA GLY A 115 3.57 -5.71 1.66
C GLY A 115 2.64 -6.82 2.13
N ALA A 116 3.04 -7.57 3.15
CA ALA A 116 2.24 -8.67 3.71
C ALA A 116 0.89 -8.20 4.25
N PHE A 117 0.88 -7.06 4.96
CA PHE A 117 -0.37 -6.50 5.50
C PHE A 117 -1.30 -6.00 4.39
N SER A 118 -0.77 -5.36 3.35
CA SER A 118 -1.58 -4.88 2.22
C SER A 118 -2.24 -6.01 1.44
N ASP A 119 -1.53 -7.14 1.26
CA ASP A 119 -2.07 -8.35 0.64
C ASP A 119 -3.16 -9.01 1.51
N TYR A 120 -2.93 -9.09 2.82
CA TYR A 120 -3.99 -9.49 3.77
C TYR A 120 -5.21 -8.57 3.68
N ALA A 121 -5.03 -7.25 3.71
CA ALA A 121 -6.12 -6.29 3.60
C ALA A 121 -6.89 -6.42 2.27
N ALA A 122 -6.18 -6.67 1.16
CA ALA A 122 -6.77 -6.90 -0.16
C ALA A 122 -7.59 -8.19 -0.24
N ARG A 123 -7.18 -9.26 0.46
CA ARG A 123 -8.00 -10.47 0.59
C ARG A 123 -9.26 -10.20 1.41
N GLN A 124 -9.14 -9.53 2.55
CA GLN A 124 -10.31 -9.19 3.39
C GLN A 124 -11.30 -8.29 2.65
N ALA A 125 -10.81 -7.33 1.87
CA ALA A 125 -11.64 -6.45 1.05
C ALA A 125 -12.49 -7.22 0.03
N ARG A 126 -11.97 -8.32 -0.52
CA ARG A 126 -12.68 -9.22 -1.47
C ARG A 126 -13.57 -10.26 -0.79
N ALA A 127 -13.22 -10.71 0.41
CA ALA A 127 -14.04 -11.66 1.16
C ALA A 127 -15.33 -11.02 1.70
N LEU A 128 -15.28 -9.71 1.98
CA LEU A 128 -16.43 -8.91 2.41
C LEU A 128 -17.26 -8.37 1.26
N SER A 129 -16.80 -8.55 0.03
CA SER A 129 -17.36 -7.94 -1.17
C SER A 129 -18.47 -8.80 -1.73
#